data_AF-A0A512L3L1-F1
#
_entry.id   AF-A0A512L3L1-F1
#
_cell.length_a   1.000
_cell.length_b   1.000
_cell.length_c   1.000
_cell.angle_alpha   90.00
_cell.angle_beta   90.00
_cell.angle_gamma   90.00
#
_symmetry.space_group_name_H-M   'P 1'
#
loop_
_entity.id
_entity.type
_entity.pdbx_description
1 polymer ?
#
loop_
_entity_poly.entity_id
_entity_poly.type
_entity_poly.pdbx_seq_one_letter_code
_entity_poly.pdbx_strand_id
1 'polypeptide(L)'
;MRVLLWSIPLLCQSHDALAWGLYTHVFFAQWLLWGVSLLDPRLRHAAWRYPRLVMAGACLPDLALVGKHVGTQAFNNTHDWDSALRMMREADSDVRRALALGYQSHLLVDVIAHHHFVPAHEHLWLNLPVLTHAASEWAMNAHIQPHLLATPDTLLRDGADEIGQHIARHCKSAAVSRCRAIAFTAAAKPLPPYYPVQCQPAHR
;
A
#
# COMPACT_ATOMS: atom_id res chain seq x y z
N MET A 1 -19.65 -15.42 16.17
CA MET A 1 -20.65 -14.53 15.52
C MET A 1 -20.12 -13.12 15.23
N ARG A 2 -19.45 -12.44 16.17
CA ARG A 2 -18.82 -11.12 15.92
C ARG A 2 -17.78 -11.13 14.79
N VAL A 3 -16.89 -12.13 14.75
CA VAL A 3 -15.87 -12.28 13.68
C VAL A 3 -16.49 -12.42 12.28
N LEU A 4 -17.63 -13.11 12.18
CA LEU A 4 -18.37 -13.33 10.93
C LEU A 4 -19.07 -12.05 10.43
N LEU A 5 -19.43 -11.15 11.34
CA LEU A 5 -20.04 -9.85 11.01
C LEU A 5 -18.98 -8.85 10.53
N TRP A 6 -17.73 -8.97 10.98
CA TRP A 6 -16.60 -8.15 10.51
C TRP A 6 -16.03 -8.61 9.17
N SER A 7 -16.25 -9.88 8.76
CA SER A 7 -15.82 -10.36 7.44
C SER A 7 -16.68 -9.80 6.29
N ILE A 8 -17.94 -9.43 6.52
CA ILE A 8 -18.84 -8.98 5.45
C ILE A 8 -18.40 -7.64 4.82
N PRO A 9 -18.02 -6.60 5.59
CA PRO A 9 -17.46 -5.37 5.02
C PRO A 9 -16.13 -5.57 4.28
N LEU A 10 -15.29 -6.50 4.76
CA LEU A 10 -14.02 -6.87 4.13
C LEU A 10 -14.24 -7.53 2.76
N LEU A 11 -15.29 -8.34 2.62
CA LEU A 11 -15.63 -9.02 1.37
C LEU A 11 -16.26 -8.08 0.32
N CYS A 12 -16.92 -7.00 0.75
CA CYS A 12 -17.63 -6.06 -0.13
C CYS A 12 -16.77 -4.91 -0.68
N GLN A 13 -15.50 -4.78 -0.28
CA GLN A 13 -14.58 -3.74 -0.80
C GLN A 13 -13.56 -4.30 -1.83
N SER A 14 -13.76 -5.54 -2.27
CA SER A 14 -12.78 -6.30 -3.06
C SER A 14 -12.67 -5.94 -4.53
N HIS A 15 -13.47 -5.00 -5.05
CA HIS A 15 -13.39 -4.62 -6.46
C HIS A 15 -12.11 -3.84 -6.79
N ASP A 16 -11.56 -3.09 -5.81
CA ASP A 16 -10.21 -2.50 -5.89
C ASP A 16 -9.16 -3.41 -5.20
N ALA A 17 -9.60 -4.39 -4.41
CA ALA A 17 -8.75 -5.44 -3.81
C ALA A 17 -8.65 -6.66 -4.74
N LEU A 18 -8.26 -6.40 -6.00
CA LEU A 18 -7.67 -7.42 -6.86
C LEU A 18 -6.14 -7.24 -6.96
N ALA A 19 -5.56 -6.33 -6.19
CA ALA A 19 -4.13 -6.04 -6.13
C ALA A 19 -3.50 -6.59 -4.85
N TRP A 20 -2.19 -6.44 -4.65
CA TRP A 20 -1.54 -6.87 -3.41
C TRP A 20 -1.86 -5.92 -2.25
N GLY A 21 -1.73 -6.36 -1.01
CA GLY A 21 -1.94 -5.48 0.14
C GLY A 21 -0.82 -4.45 0.35
N LEU A 22 -1.11 -3.42 1.16
CA LEU A 22 -0.23 -2.29 1.52
C LEU A 22 1.24 -2.65 1.82
N TYR A 23 1.49 -3.79 2.50
CA TYR A 23 2.85 -4.23 2.84
C TYR A 23 3.65 -4.63 1.60
N THR A 24 2.97 -5.15 0.58
CA THR A 24 3.58 -5.57 -0.69
C THR A 24 4.03 -4.36 -1.50
N HIS A 25 3.23 -3.30 -1.55
CA HIS A 25 3.65 -2.04 -2.19
C HIS A 25 4.88 -1.43 -1.52
N VAL A 26 4.93 -1.42 -0.18
CA VAL A 26 6.12 -0.96 0.54
C VAL A 26 7.33 -1.86 0.25
N PHE A 27 7.14 -3.18 0.21
CA PHE A 27 8.21 -4.12 -0.11
C PHE A 27 8.79 -3.86 -1.51
N PHE A 28 7.96 -3.71 -2.53
CA PHE A 28 8.44 -3.40 -3.87
C PHE A 28 9.05 -1.99 -3.97
N ALA A 29 8.52 -0.99 -3.27
CA ALA A 29 9.13 0.33 -3.20
C ALA A 29 10.50 0.29 -2.52
N GLN A 30 10.70 -0.57 -1.51
CA GLN A 30 12.02 -0.84 -0.95
C GLN A 30 12.96 -1.44 -2.00
N TRP A 31 12.51 -2.43 -2.78
CA TRP A 31 13.32 -3.01 -3.86
C TRP A 31 13.67 -1.99 -4.95
N LEU A 32 12.74 -1.08 -5.29
CA LEU A 32 12.99 0.03 -6.21
C LEU A 32 14.18 0.89 -5.76
N LEU A 33 14.34 1.12 -4.45
CA LEU A 33 15.46 1.89 -3.92
C LEU A 33 16.82 1.23 -4.19
N TRP A 34 16.89 -0.10 -4.35
CA TRP A 34 18.12 -0.78 -4.76
C TRP A 34 18.44 -0.55 -6.25
N GLY A 35 17.42 -0.38 -7.09
CA GLY A 35 17.55 -0.07 -8.53
C GLY A 35 17.71 1.41 -8.86
N VAL A 36 17.69 2.28 -7.86
CA VAL A 36 17.62 3.75 -8.01
C VAL A 36 18.77 4.35 -8.82
N SER A 37 19.93 3.68 -8.88
CA SER A 37 21.11 4.14 -9.64
C SER A 37 20.83 4.31 -11.13
N LEU A 38 19.82 3.59 -11.65
CA LEU A 38 19.37 3.61 -13.05
C LEU A 38 18.35 4.71 -13.36
N LEU A 39 17.86 5.44 -12.35
CA LEU A 39 16.89 6.53 -12.55
C LEU A 39 17.56 7.81 -13.05
N ASP A 40 16.75 8.72 -13.60
CA ASP A 40 17.13 10.11 -13.86
C ASP A 40 17.81 10.73 -12.62
N PRO A 41 18.87 11.56 -12.78
CA PRO A 41 19.61 12.12 -11.66
C PRO A 41 18.76 12.83 -10.60
N ARG A 42 17.66 13.49 -10.98
CA ARG A 42 16.77 14.18 -10.03
C ARG A 42 15.97 13.20 -9.19
N LEU A 43 15.45 12.14 -9.81
CA LEU A 43 14.74 11.07 -9.11
C LEU A 43 15.68 10.28 -8.22
N ARG A 44 16.88 9.99 -8.72
CA ARG A 44 17.93 9.33 -7.94
C ARG A 44 18.32 10.13 -6.71
N HIS A 45 18.55 11.43 -6.87
CA HIS A 45 18.86 12.31 -5.74
C HIS A 45 17.73 12.35 -4.71
N ALA A 46 16.48 12.50 -5.15
CA ALA A 46 15.32 12.49 -4.27
C ALA A 46 15.15 11.17 -3.51
N ALA A 47 15.30 10.04 -4.20
CA ALA A 47 15.15 8.71 -3.62
C ALA A 47 16.28 8.35 -2.65
N TRP A 48 17.53 8.76 -2.91
CA TRP A 48 18.63 8.62 -1.96
C TRP A 48 18.47 9.50 -0.72
N ARG A 49 17.96 10.72 -0.90
CA ARG A 49 17.78 11.67 0.20
C ARG A 49 16.58 11.32 1.07
N TYR A 50 15.50 10.80 0.47
CA TYR A 50 14.23 10.53 1.15
C TYR A 50 13.69 9.11 0.86
N PRO A 51 14.44 8.04 1.14
CA PRO A 51 14.03 6.66 0.84
C PRO A 51 12.74 6.26 1.57
N ARG A 52 12.58 6.72 2.82
CA ARG A 52 11.35 6.48 3.59
C ARG A 52 10.13 7.14 2.95
N LEU A 53 10.27 8.32 2.35
CA LEU A 53 9.16 8.98 1.66
C LEU A 53 8.84 8.33 0.31
N VAL A 54 9.80 7.67 -0.35
CA VAL A 54 9.50 6.80 -1.50
C VAL A 54 8.61 5.65 -1.06
N MET A 55 8.98 4.94 0.02
CA MET A 55 8.18 3.84 0.55
C MET A 55 6.80 4.33 1.06
N ALA A 56 6.73 5.49 1.72
CA ALA A 56 5.47 6.06 2.16
C ALA A 56 4.59 6.52 0.98
N GLY A 57 5.20 6.99 -0.11
CA GLY A 57 4.53 7.34 -1.36
C GLY A 57 3.78 6.15 -1.98
N ALA A 58 4.34 4.94 -1.84
CA ALA A 58 3.73 3.71 -2.33
C ALA A 58 2.47 3.29 -1.55
N CYS A 59 2.20 3.92 -0.41
CA CYS A 59 0.98 3.70 0.38
C CYS A 59 -0.17 4.64 -0.03
N LEU A 60 0.10 5.69 -0.82
CA LEU A 60 -0.85 6.78 -1.03
C LEU A 60 -2.04 6.39 -1.92
N PRO A 61 -1.89 5.54 -2.96
CA PRO A 61 -3.06 5.16 -3.75
C PRO A 61 -4.13 4.43 -2.95
N ASP A 62 -3.75 3.63 -1.95
CA ASP A 62 -4.65 2.94 -1.02
C ASP A 62 -5.53 3.87 -0.17
N LEU A 63 -5.28 5.19 -0.19
CA LEU A 63 -6.18 6.17 0.43
C LEU A 63 -7.60 6.15 -0.19
N ALA A 64 -7.76 5.63 -1.42
CA ALA A 64 -9.07 5.37 -2.02
C ALA A 64 -9.98 4.53 -1.11
N LEU A 65 -9.41 3.48 -0.50
CA LEU A 65 -10.16 2.52 0.31
C LEU A 65 -10.74 3.18 1.57
N VAL A 66 -10.07 4.19 2.10
CA VAL A 66 -10.47 4.89 3.33
C VAL A 66 -11.28 6.16 3.06
N GLY A 67 -11.32 6.65 1.82
CA GLY A 67 -11.99 7.90 1.44
C GLY A 67 -13.45 7.99 1.92
N LYS A 68 -14.24 6.95 1.65
CA LYS A 68 -15.64 6.86 2.11
C LYS A 68 -15.75 6.90 3.63
N HIS A 69 -14.85 6.23 4.35
CA HIS A 69 -14.82 6.18 5.82
C HIS A 69 -14.48 7.52 6.46
N VAL A 70 -13.72 8.37 5.76
CA VAL A 70 -13.33 9.72 6.24
C VAL A 70 -14.17 10.85 5.64
N GLY A 71 -15.27 10.50 4.96
CA GLY A 71 -16.24 11.44 4.42
C GLY A 71 -15.75 12.25 3.22
N THR A 72 -14.85 11.70 2.40
CA THR A 72 -14.34 12.38 1.20
C THR A 72 -14.37 11.49 -0.04
N GLN A 73 -14.70 12.08 -1.18
CA GLN A 73 -14.59 11.44 -2.50
C GLN A 73 -13.29 11.84 -3.21
N ALA A 74 -12.44 12.66 -2.57
CA ALA A 74 -11.22 13.20 -3.17
C ALA A 74 -10.16 12.13 -3.48
N PHE A 75 -10.34 10.90 -2.97
CA PHE A 75 -9.42 9.78 -3.17
C PHE A 75 -9.96 8.71 -4.13
N ASN A 76 -11.15 8.88 -4.73
CA ASN A 76 -11.75 7.83 -5.56
C ASN A 76 -10.91 7.45 -6.79
N ASN A 77 -10.11 8.38 -7.30
CA ASN A 77 -9.34 8.21 -8.53
C ASN A 77 -7.84 8.25 -8.24
N THR A 78 -7.39 7.65 -7.14
CA THR A 78 -5.96 7.57 -6.85
C THR A 78 -5.26 6.50 -7.70
N HIS A 79 -5.95 5.45 -8.12
CA HIS A 79 -5.40 4.44 -9.03
C HIS A 79 -5.46 4.89 -10.51
N ASP A 80 -5.01 6.12 -10.76
CA ASP A 80 -5.05 6.77 -12.07
C ASP A 80 -3.64 7.21 -12.51
N TRP A 81 -3.21 6.75 -13.68
CA TRP A 81 -1.90 7.08 -14.25
C TRP A 81 -1.77 8.56 -14.60
N ASP A 82 -2.84 9.22 -15.04
CA ASP A 82 -2.79 10.65 -15.37
C ASP A 82 -2.50 11.49 -14.13
N SER A 83 -3.13 11.14 -13.01
CA SER A 83 -2.88 11.75 -11.70
C SER A 83 -1.45 11.50 -11.21
N ALA A 84 -0.93 10.26 -11.33
CA ALA A 84 0.44 9.93 -10.96
C ALA A 84 1.48 10.68 -11.80
N LEU A 85 1.30 10.73 -13.12
CA LEU A 85 2.17 11.45 -14.04
C LEU A 85 2.12 12.96 -13.78
N ARG A 86 0.94 13.50 -13.45
CA ARG A 86 0.79 14.91 -13.05
C ARG A 86 1.54 15.21 -11.76
N MET A 87 1.41 14.37 -10.72
CA MET A 87 2.17 14.50 -9.47
C MET A 87 3.67 14.55 -9.71
N MET A 88 4.16 13.69 -10.61
CA MET A 88 5.58 13.66 -10.97
C MET A 88 6.02 14.91 -11.75
N ARG A 89 5.22 15.39 -12.71
CA ARG A 89 5.53 16.61 -13.48
C ARG A 89 5.52 17.87 -12.61
N GLU A 90 4.61 17.95 -11.65
CA GLU A 90 4.47 19.09 -10.74
C GLU A 90 5.42 19.04 -9.54
N ALA A 91 6.23 17.97 -9.42
CA ALA A 91 7.18 17.81 -8.32
C ALA A 91 8.38 18.77 -8.44
N ASP A 92 8.26 19.90 -7.74
CA ASP A 92 9.23 20.99 -7.62
C ASP A 92 10.28 20.75 -6.53
N SER A 93 10.07 19.80 -5.60
CA SER A 93 11.02 19.45 -4.53
C SER A 93 11.37 17.96 -4.49
N ASP A 94 12.51 17.63 -3.89
CA ASP A 94 12.95 16.23 -3.73
C ASP A 94 11.99 15.41 -2.86
N VAL A 95 11.40 16.03 -1.82
CA VAL A 95 10.33 15.42 -1.02
C VAL A 95 9.15 14.98 -1.90
N ARG A 96 8.71 15.85 -2.81
CA ARG A 96 7.57 15.56 -3.70
C ARG A 96 7.94 14.54 -4.77
N ARG A 97 9.17 14.59 -5.30
CA ARG A 97 9.68 13.59 -6.24
C ARG A 97 9.73 12.21 -5.59
N ALA A 98 10.16 12.13 -4.33
CA ALA A 98 10.20 10.87 -3.59
C ALA A 98 8.79 10.29 -3.41
N LEU A 99 7.84 11.09 -2.93
CA LEU A 99 6.44 10.65 -2.78
C LEU A 99 5.81 10.23 -4.11
N ALA A 100 5.99 11.03 -5.17
CA ALA A 100 5.46 10.73 -6.50
C ALA A 100 6.13 9.51 -7.17
N LEU A 101 7.39 9.24 -6.86
CA LEU A 101 8.09 8.03 -7.30
C LEU A 101 7.51 6.78 -6.63
N GLY A 102 7.28 6.86 -5.31
CA GLY A 102 6.58 5.81 -4.55
C GLY A 102 5.18 5.53 -5.09
N TYR A 103 4.43 6.60 -5.36
CA TYR A 103 3.08 6.51 -5.92
C TYR A 103 3.05 5.77 -7.26
N GLN A 104 3.96 6.08 -8.17
CA GLN A 104 4.06 5.37 -9.45
C GLN A 104 4.53 3.92 -9.28
N SER A 105 5.41 3.66 -8.30
CA SER A 105 5.81 2.29 -7.96
C SER A 105 4.61 1.44 -7.56
N HIS A 106 3.66 2.00 -6.82
CA HIS A 106 2.42 1.31 -6.45
C HIS A 106 1.64 0.89 -7.71
N LEU A 107 1.32 1.84 -8.60
CA LEU A 107 0.56 1.54 -9.82
C LEU A 107 1.27 0.53 -10.73
N LEU A 108 2.60 0.58 -10.80
CA LEU A 108 3.38 -0.41 -11.54
C LEU A 108 3.24 -1.81 -10.93
N VAL A 109 3.29 -1.91 -9.60
CA VAL A 109 3.12 -3.18 -8.89
C VAL A 109 1.71 -3.73 -9.10
N ASP A 110 0.67 -2.89 -9.12
CA ASP A 110 -0.69 -3.31 -9.44
C ASP A 110 -0.78 -3.93 -10.84
N VAL A 111 -0.21 -3.28 -11.85
CA VAL A 111 -0.19 -3.82 -13.22
C VAL A 111 0.47 -5.19 -13.24
N ILE A 112 1.62 -5.34 -12.58
CA ILE A 112 2.32 -6.63 -12.49
C ILE A 112 1.46 -7.68 -11.75
N ALA A 113 0.81 -7.28 -10.65
CA ALA A 113 -0.06 -8.14 -9.84
C ALA A 113 -1.21 -8.68 -10.67
N HIS A 114 -1.95 -7.80 -11.33
CA HIS A 114 -3.13 -8.14 -12.12
C HIS A 114 -2.78 -8.95 -13.37
N HIS A 115 -1.62 -8.72 -13.98
CA HIS A 115 -1.24 -9.45 -15.19
C HIS A 115 -0.58 -10.82 -14.92
N HIS A 116 0.17 -10.97 -13.83
CA HIS A 116 1.00 -12.16 -13.64
C HIS A 116 0.65 -12.98 -12.39
N PHE A 117 0.31 -12.32 -11.29
CA PHE A 117 0.18 -13.01 -10.00
C PHE A 117 -1.25 -13.41 -9.67
N VAL A 118 -2.22 -12.51 -9.89
CA VAL A 118 -3.63 -12.74 -9.57
C VAL A 118 -4.22 -13.89 -10.39
N PRO A 119 -4.04 -13.94 -11.74
CA PRO A 119 -4.57 -15.06 -12.53
C PRO A 119 -3.95 -16.41 -12.17
N ALA A 120 -2.65 -16.40 -11.81
CA ALA A 120 -1.94 -17.62 -11.41
C ALA A 120 -2.40 -18.16 -10.05
N HIS A 121 -2.76 -17.28 -9.10
CA HIS A 121 -3.25 -17.69 -7.78
C HIS A 121 -4.72 -18.10 -7.81
N GLU A 122 -5.56 -17.42 -8.60
CA GLU A 122 -6.97 -17.81 -8.78
C GLU A 122 -7.11 -19.23 -9.36
N HIS A 123 -6.18 -19.65 -10.24
CA HIS A 123 -6.21 -20.99 -10.83
C HIS A 123 -5.82 -22.13 -9.86
N LEU A 124 -5.19 -21.81 -8.73
CA LEU A 124 -4.68 -22.79 -7.77
C LEU A 124 -5.67 -23.17 -6.67
N TRP A 125 -6.81 -22.49 -6.56
CA TRP A 125 -7.78 -22.66 -5.47
C TRP A 125 -9.21 -22.90 -5.98
N LEU A 126 -10.07 -23.46 -5.12
CA LEU A 126 -11.51 -23.63 -5.40
C LEU A 126 -12.16 -22.27 -5.75
N ASN A 127 -13.17 -22.27 -6.63
CA ASN A 127 -13.89 -21.09 -7.15
C ASN A 127 -14.66 -20.28 -6.06
N LEU A 128 -13.95 -19.69 -5.11
CA LEU A 128 -14.43 -18.69 -4.15
C LEU A 128 -13.54 -17.44 -4.27
N PRO A 129 -13.67 -16.67 -5.37
CA PRO A 129 -12.66 -15.69 -5.81
C PRO A 129 -12.23 -14.70 -4.72
N VAL A 130 -13.20 -14.12 -4.01
CA VAL A 130 -12.94 -13.09 -3.00
C VAL A 130 -12.22 -13.64 -1.76
N LEU A 131 -12.55 -14.85 -1.31
CA LEU A 131 -11.93 -15.44 -0.12
C LEU A 131 -10.49 -15.87 -0.41
N THR A 132 -10.29 -16.54 -1.55
CA THR A 132 -8.98 -16.93 -2.04
C THR A 132 -8.07 -15.72 -2.21
N HIS A 133 -8.62 -14.62 -2.72
CA HIS A 133 -7.89 -13.38 -2.90
C HIS A 133 -7.41 -12.79 -1.56
N ALA A 134 -8.32 -12.56 -0.63
CA ALA A 134 -7.99 -12.03 0.69
C ALA A 134 -7.00 -12.94 1.46
N ALA A 135 -7.13 -14.26 1.31
CA ALA A 135 -6.19 -15.21 1.91
C ALA A 135 -4.79 -15.14 1.27
N SER A 136 -4.70 -14.92 -0.04
CA SER A 136 -3.44 -14.79 -0.77
C SER A 136 -2.71 -13.49 -0.43
N GLU A 137 -3.43 -12.36 -0.37
CA GLU A 137 -2.90 -11.08 0.12
C GLU A 137 -2.37 -11.22 1.55
N TRP A 138 -3.14 -11.87 2.42
CA TRP A 138 -2.73 -12.11 3.81
C TRP A 138 -1.46 -12.96 3.89
N ALA A 139 -1.42 -14.08 3.17
CA ALA A 139 -0.27 -14.98 3.18
C ALA A 139 0.99 -14.26 2.67
N MET A 140 0.87 -13.46 1.61
CA MET A 140 1.99 -12.67 1.10
C MET A 140 2.43 -11.60 2.08
N ASN A 141 1.50 -10.81 2.63
CA ASN A 141 1.83 -9.78 3.62
C ASN A 141 2.56 -10.38 4.83
N ALA A 142 2.12 -11.54 5.32
CA ALA A 142 2.79 -12.27 6.39
C ALA A 142 4.18 -12.78 5.98
N HIS A 143 4.33 -13.25 4.74
CA HIS A 143 5.60 -13.73 4.21
C HIS A 143 6.64 -12.61 4.04
N ILE A 144 6.24 -11.44 3.55
CA ILE A 144 7.15 -10.32 3.28
C ILE A 144 7.41 -9.43 4.50
N GLN A 145 6.51 -9.41 5.49
CA GLN A 145 6.63 -8.55 6.66
C GLN A 145 8.01 -8.63 7.35
N PRO A 146 8.62 -9.82 7.57
CA PRO A 146 9.95 -9.92 8.17
C PRO A 146 11.07 -9.31 7.33
N HIS A 147 10.83 -9.07 6.03
CA HIS A 147 11.81 -8.54 5.08
C HIS A 147 11.67 -7.02 4.84
N LEU A 148 10.68 -6.39 5.45
CA LEU A 148 10.48 -4.94 5.38
C LEU A 148 11.46 -4.20 6.30
N LEU A 149 12.14 -3.19 5.76
CA LEU A 149 12.97 -2.26 6.53
C LEU A 149 12.13 -1.28 7.37
N ALA A 150 10.87 -1.04 6.98
CA ALA A 150 9.92 -0.21 7.69
C ALA A 150 8.49 -0.65 7.39
N THR A 151 7.60 -0.55 8.37
CA THR A 151 6.17 -0.89 8.17
C THR A 151 5.41 0.31 7.60
N PRO A 152 4.31 0.08 6.87
CA PRO A 152 3.43 1.17 6.42
C PRO A 152 2.99 2.11 7.54
N ASP A 153 2.68 1.57 8.73
CA ASP A 153 2.32 2.36 9.91
C ASP A 153 3.43 3.36 10.29
N THR A 154 4.68 2.90 10.39
CA THR A 154 5.80 3.78 10.72
C THR A 154 6.05 4.81 9.62
N LEU A 155 5.97 4.41 8.35
CA LEU A 155 6.22 5.28 7.20
C LEU A 155 5.19 6.41 7.09
N LEU A 156 3.91 6.07 7.25
CA LEU A 156 2.80 7.02 7.16
C LEU A 156 2.77 7.97 8.36
N ARG A 157 3.16 7.52 9.56
CA ARG A 157 3.27 8.37 10.75
C ARG A 157 4.46 9.31 10.67
N ASP A 158 5.63 8.80 10.29
CA ASP A 158 6.86 9.59 10.24
C ASP A 158 6.79 10.68 9.17
N GLY A 159 6.17 10.38 8.02
CA GLY A 159 6.01 11.32 6.90
C GLY A 159 4.68 12.07 6.88
N ALA A 160 3.92 12.08 7.97
CA ALA A 160 2.53 12.55 7.98
C ALA A 160 2.38 14.00 7.47
N ASP A 161 3.33 14.87 7.81
CA ASP A 161 3.31 16.28 7.41
C ASP A 161 3.59 16.44 5.91
N GLU A 162 4.64 15.79 5.40
CA GLU A 162 5.00 15.81 3.98
C GLU A 162 3.89 15.20 3.12
N ILE A 163 3.35 14.07 3.56
CA ILE A 163 2.23 13.38 2.91
C ILE A 163 0.99 14.27 2.93
N GLY A 164 0.65 14.86 4.07
CA GLY A 164 -0.50 15.74 4.21
C GLY A 164 -0.43 16.95 3.27
N GLN A 165 0.74 17.56 3.13
CA GLN A 165 0.99 18.65 2.18
C GLN A 165 0.92 18.18 0.72
N HIS A 166 1.47 17.01 0.41
CA HIS A 166 1.43 16.44 -0.94
C HIS A 166 -0.01 16.13 -1.36
N ILE A 167 -0.78 15.46 -0.52
CA ILE A 167 -2.19 15.16 -0.76
C ILE A 167 -3.01 16.44 -0.89
N ALA A 168 -2.76 17.47 -0.06
CA ALA A 168 -3.51 18.73 -0.13
C ALA A 168 -3.40 19.43 -1.50
N ARG A 169 -2.28 19.23 -2.21
CA ARG A 169 -2.05 19.82 -3.53
C ARG A 169 -2.81 19.09 -4.64
N HIS A 170 -2.92 17.76 -4.55
CA HIS A 170 -3.44 16.93 -5.64
C HIS A 170 -4.86 16.41 -5.40
N CYS A 171 -5.28 16.29 -4.13
CA CYS A 171 -6.61 15.83 -3.74
C CYS A 171 -7.36 16.97 -3.03
N LYS A 172 -8.50 17.38 -3.59
CA LYS A 172 -9.39 18.41 -3.01
C LYS A 172 -10.12 17.90 -1.76
N SER A 173 -9.39 17.71 -0.68
CA SER A 173 -9.87 17.20 0.61
C SER A 173 -9.75 18.25 1.71
N ALA A 174 -10.51 18.09 2.80
CA ALA A 174 -10.30 18.87 4.02
C ALA A 174 -9.09 18.34 4.80
N ALA A 175 -8.40 19.21 5.57
CA ALA A 175 -7.26 18.80 6.38
C ALA A 175 -7.60 17.67 7.37
N VAL A 176 -8.77 17.75 8.02
CA VAL A 176 -9.26 16.72 8.94
C VAL A 176 -9.45 15.37 8.24
N SER A 177 -10.00 15.37 7.02
CA SER A 177 -10.17 14.14 6.23
C SER A 177 -8.83 13.53 5.83
N ARG A 178 -7.81 14.34 5.50
CA ARG A 178 -6.45 13.85 5.23
C ARG A 178 -5.82 13.20 6.45
N CYS A 179 -5.82 13.87 7.60
CA CYS A 179 -5.23 13.32 8.82
C CYS A 179 -5.90 12.01 9.22
N ARG A 180 -7.23 11.93 9.10
CA ARG A 180 -7.98 10.69 9.36
C ARG A 180 -7.63 9.59 8.36
N ALA A 181 -7.48 9.92 7.08
CA ALA A 181 -7.13 8.95 6.05
C ALA A 181 -5.75 8.34 6.31
N ILE A 182 -4.74 9.18 6.54
CA ILE A 182 -3.38 8.75 6.88
C ILE A 182 -3.39 7.86 8.12
N ALA A 183 -4.10 8.27 9.18
CA ALA A 183 -4.20 7.49 10.41
C ALA A 183 -4.91 6.14 10.21
N PHE A 184 -5.95 6.09 9.37
CA PHE A 184 -6.69 4.86 9.09
C PHE A 184 -5.84 3.89 8.26
N THR A 185 -5.16 4.38 7.21
CA THR A 185 -4.25 3.56 6.39
C THR A 185 -3.05 3.09 7.21
N ALA A 186 -2.49 3.93 8.09
CA ALA A 186 -1.42 3.52 9.01
C ALA A 186 -1.85 2.41 9.98
N ALA A 187 -3.11 2.45 10.42
CA ALA A 187 -3.66 1.43 11.32
C ALA A 187 -3.92 0.07 10.65
N ALA A 188 -3.76 -0.05 9.33
CA ALA A 188 -3.84 -1.31 8.61
C ALA A 188 -2.66 -2.22 9.00
N LYS A 189 -2.87 -3.02 10.05
CA LYS A 189 -1.90 -4.02 10.51
C LYS A 189 -2.19 -5.37 9.86
N PRO A 190 -1.17 -6.14 9.47
CA PRO A 190 -1.33 -7.54 9.22
C PRO A 190 -1.71 -8.20 10.55
N LEU A 191 -2.64 -9.14 10.50
CA LEU A 191 -2.92 -9.98 11.67
C LEU A 191 -1.62 -10.71 12.04
N PRO A 192 -1.33 -10.91 13.34
CA PRO A 192 -0.10 -11.58 13.77
C PRO A 192 0.03 -12.94 13.08
N PRO A 193 1.25 -13.37 12.74
CA PRO A 193 1.44 -14.68 12.12
C PRO A 193 0.83 -15.75 13.01
N TYR A 194 -0.01 -16.61 12.43
CA TYR A 194 -0.44 -17.83 13.10
C TYR A 194 0.80 -18.73 13.19
N TYR A 195 1.47 -18.70 14.34
CA TYR A 195 2.35 -19.80 14.71
C TYR A 195 1.43 -20.97 15.09
N PRO A 196 1.36 -22.07 14.31
CA PRO A 196 0.74 -23.27 14.82
C PRO A 196 1.48 -23.61 16.11
N VAL A 197 0.74 -23.69 17.22
CA VAL A 197 1.28 -24.22 18.47
C VAL A 197 1.80 -25.61 18.12
N GLN A 198 3.11 -25.76 18.01
CA GLN A 198 3.74 -27.08 17.99
C GLN A 198 3.45 -27.67 19.36
N CYS A 199 2.39 -28.49 19.45
CA CYS A 199 2.26 -29.44 20.54
C CYS A 199 3.51 -30.30 20.50
N GLN A 200 4.47 -29.99 21.38
CA GLN A 200 5.56 -30.90 21.66
C GLN A 200 4.93 -32.23 22.09
N PRO A 201 5.29 -33.36 21.47
CA PRO A 201 4.87 -34.64 21.99
C PRO A 201 5.46 -34.74 23.40
N ALA A 202 4.60 -34.97 24.39
CA ALA A 202 5.04 -35.32 25.73
C ALA A 202 5.97 -36.53 25.59
N HIS A 203 7.26 -36.31 25.82
CA HIS A 203 8.21 -37.40 25.96
C HIS A 203 7.82 -38.19 27.22
N ARG A 204 7.44 -39.45 26.98
CA ARG A 204 7.27 -40.60 27.89
C ARG A 204 7.28 -40.33 29.40
#